data_AF-A0A1G8HCI2-F1
#
_entry.id   AF-A0A1G8HCI2-F1
#
_cell.length_a   1.000
_cell.length_b   1.000
_cell.length_c   1.000
_cell.angle_alpha   90.00
_cell.angle_beta   90.00
_cell.angle_gamma   90.00
#
_symmetry.space_group_name_H-M   'P 1'
#
loop_
_entity.id
_entity.type
_entity.pdbx_description
1 polymer ?
#
loop_
_entity_poly.entity_id
_entity_poly.type
_entity_poly.pdbx_seq_one_letter_code
_entity_poly.pdbx_strand_id
1 'polypeptide(L)' 'MNMCTLIDEKNKDQLIAALLDLDIYKMPDGRQFYEATESELKNQFLLRTNYIS' A
#
# COMPACT_ATOMS: atom_id res chain seq x y z
N MET A 1 -7.95 18.00 0.73
CA MET A 1 -6.89 17.25 1.45
C MET A 1 -6.15 16.43 0.41
N ASN A 2 -4.86 16.69 0.19
CA ASN A 2 -4.06 15.95 -0.80
C ASN A 2 -3.87 14.50 -0.33
N MET A 3 -4.30 13.54 -1.14
CA MET A 3 -4.15 12.11 -0.85
C MET A 3 -2.66 11.71 -0.75
N CYS A 4 -1.76 12.42 -1.44
CA CYS A 4 -0.32 12.16 -1.44
C CYS A 4 0.38 12.43 -0.10
N THR A 5 -0.12 13.38 0.72
CA THR A 5 0.50 13.70 2.02
C THR A 5 0.20 12.68 3.12
N LEU A 6 -0.87 11.88 2.98
CA LEU A 6 -1.22 10.84 3.96
C LEU A 6 -0.32 9.61 3.87
N ILE A 7 0.36 9.41 2.75
CA ILE A 7 1.21 8.23 2.49
C ILE A 7 2.62 8.45 3.01
N ASP A 8 3.08 9.70 3.08
CA ASP A 8 4.41 10.02 3.58
C ASP A 8 4.52 9.78 5.10
N GLU A 9 3.44 10.02 5.85
CA GLU A 9 3.37 9.78 7.29
C GLU A 9 3.05 8.32 7.68
N LYS A 10 2.62 7.47 6.74
CA LYS A 10 2.26 6.08 7.05
C LYS A 10 3.48 5.17 7.07
N ASN A 11 3.78 4.64 8.26
CA ASN A 11 4.80 3.60 8.47
C ASN A 11 4.46 2.31 7.68
N LYS A 12 5.48 1.49 7.40
CA LYS A 12 5.33 0.18 6.72
C LYS A 12 4.13 -0.62 7.20
N ASP A 13 3.99 -0.83 8.51
CA ASP A 13 2.87 -1.56 9.10
C ASP A 13 1.49 -0.96 8.78
N GLN A 14 1.36 0.36 8.73
CA GLN A 14 0.10 1.01 8.39
C GLN A 14 -0.24 0.85 6.91
N LEU A 15 0.75 0.77 6.03
CA LEU A 15 0.56 0.46 4.61
C LEU A 15 0.14 -0.99 4.44
N ILE A 16 0.80 -1.92 5.14
CA ILE A 16 0.44 -3.34 5.12
C ILE A 16 -0.99 -3.52 5.62
N ALA A 17 -1.34 -2.95 6.78
CA ALA A 17 -2.69 -3.02 7.32
C ALA A 17 -3.74 -2.45 6.36
N ALA A 18 -3.46 -1.31 5.71
CA ALA A 18 -4.38 -0.73 4.74
C ALA A 18 -4.51 -1.57 3.46
N LEU A 19 -3.42 -2.21 3.01
CA LEU A 19 -3.46 -3.10 1.86
C LEU A 19 -4.15 -4.43 2.17
N LEU A 20 -4.01 -4.93 3.40
CA LEU A 20 -4.75 -6.08 3.91
C LEU A 20 -6.25 -5.77 4.03
N ASP A 21 -6.61 -4.56 4.48
CA ASP A 21 -8.00 -4.09 4.52
C ASP A 21 -8.63 -4.01 3.12
N LEU A 22 -7.82 -3.74 2.10
CA LEU A 22 -8.20 -3.83 0.68
C LEU A 22 -8.30 -5.28 0.15
N ASP A 23 -8.30 -6.28 1.05
CA ASP A 23 -8.35 -7.73 0.79
C ASP A 23 -7.18 -8.24 -0.09
N ILE A 24 -6.05 -7.54 -0.06
CA ILE A 24 -4.84 -7.99 -0.72
C ILE A 24 -3.98 -8.68 0.33
N TYR A 25 -3.58 -9.93 0.09
CA TYR A 25 -2.67 -10.66 0.99
C TYR A 25 -1.30 -10.90 0.35
N LYS A 26 -1.19 -10.60 -0.96
CA LYS A 26 0.01 -10.77 -1.77
C LYS A 26 0.10 -9.69 -2.82
N MET A 27 1.31 -9.22 -3.07
CA MET A 27 1.60 -8.34 -4.18
C MET A 27 1.28 -9.05 -5.52
N PRO A 28 0.98 -8.29 -6.59
CA PRO A 28 0.79 -8.86 -7.93
C PRO A 28 2.02 -9.65 -8.43
N ASP A 29 3.21 -9.33 -7.93
CA ASP A 29 4.47 -10.06 -8.18
C ASP A 29 4.58 -11.39 -7.40
N GLY A 30 3.57 -11.73 -6.58
CA GLY A 30 3.53 -12.96 -5.77
C GLY A 30 4.20 -12.87 -4.40
N ARG A 31 4.92 -11.79 -4.09
CA ARG A 31 5.56 -11.54 -2.78
C ARG A 31 4.55 -11.18 -1.68
N GLN A 32 4.86 -11.53 -0.43
CA GLN A 32 4.07 -11.07 0.72
C GLN A 32 4.37 -9.61 1.04
N PHE A 33 3.42 -8.91 1.65
CA PHE A 33 3.59 -7.50 2.02
C PHE A 33 4.67 -7.26 3.07
N TYR A 34 4.86 -8.21 3.99
CA TYR A 34 5.93 -8.13 4.98
C TYR A 34 7.33 -8.24 4.33
N GLU A 35 7.43 -8.94 3.21
CA GLU A 35 8.66 -9.10 2.42
C GLU A 35 8.90 -7.91 1.47
N ALA A 36 7.87 -7.11 1.20
CA ALA A 36 7.97 -5.92 0.36
C ALA A 36 8.69 -4.78 1.08
N THR A 37 9.30 -3.87 0.30
CA THR A 37 9.87 -2.63 0.84
C THR A 37 8.77 -1.59 1.04
N GLU A 38 9.02 -0.58 1.87
CA GLU A 38 8.07 0.54 2.04
C GLU A 38 7.71 1.22 0.73
N SER A 39 8.69 1.41 -0.15
CA SER A 39 8.47 2.04 -1.47
C SER A 39 7.50 1.22 -2.33
N GLU A 40 7.66 -0.11 -2.31
CA GLU A 40 6.77 -1.03 -3.03
C GLU A 40 5.34 -1.01 -2.46
N LEU A 41 5.21 -0.97 -1.13
CA LEU A 41 3.91 -0.88 -0.45
C LEU A 41 3.21 0.45 -0.74
N LYS A 42 3.95 1.57 -0.71
CA LYS A 42 3.43 2.90 -1.10
C LYS A 42 2.93 2.89 -2.54
N ASN A 43 3.71 2.30 -3.45
CA ASN A 43 3.34 2.22 -4.86
C ASN A 43 2.08 1.35 -5.07
N GLN A 44 1.99 0.19 -4.41
CA GLN A 44 0.78 -0.65 -4.47
C GLN A 44 -0.45 0.06 -3.91
N PHE A 45 -0.28 0.75 -2.78
CA PHE A 45 -1.36 1.52 -2.16
C PHE A 45 -1.86 2.62 -3.10
N LEU A 46 -0.94 3.38 -3.71
CA LEU A 46 -1.25 4.42 -4.72
C LEU A 46 -1.93 3.85 -5.96
N LEU A 47 -1.39 2.78 -6.54
CA LEU A 47 -1.95 2.13 -7.72
C LEU A 47 -3.39 1.70 -7.47
N ARG A 48 -3.67 1.23 -6.25
CA ARG A 48 -5.00 0.73 -5.92
C ARG A 48 -5.99 1.82 -5.51
N THR A 49 -5.54 2.87 -4.83
CA THR A 49 -6.40 4.05 -4.56
C THR A 49 -6.68 4.87 -5.82
N ASN A 50 -5.74 4.99 -6.76
CA ASN A 50 -5.98 5.67 -8.05
C ASN A 50 -6.94 4.90 -8.98
N TYR A 51 -7.15 3.61 -8.77
CA TYR A 51 -8.08 2.80 -9.56
C TYR A 51 -9.55 2.96 -9.13
N ILE A 52 -9.80 3.64 -8.00
CA ILE A 52 -11.14 3.76 -7.38
C ILE A 52 -11.67 5.21 -7.49
N SER A 53 -11.03 6.08 -8.27
CA SER A 53 -11.54 7.44 -8.59
C SER A 53 -12.22 7.49 -9.95
#